data_AF-A0A9W8HAL3-F1
#
_entry.id   AF-A0A9W8HAL3-F1
#
_cell.length_a   1.000
_cell.length_b   1.000
_cell.length_c   1.000
_cell.angle_alpha   90.00
_cell.angle_beta   90.00
_cell.angle_gamma   90.00
#
_symmetry.space_group_name_H-M   'P 1'
#
loop_
_entity.id
_entity.type
_entity.pdbx_description
1 polymer ?
#
loop_
_entity_poly.entity_id
_entity_poly.type
_entity_poly.pdbx_seq_one_letter_code
_entity_poly.pdbx_strand_id
1 'polypeptide(L)' 'MGAPARETETETKTETQTQTQPEQAQAVLVAELEALRPGARVYRRIGRGAVFVRTAAGDALAEARAGLGRLREGAAGR' A
#
# COMPACT_ATOMS: atom_id res chain seq x y z
N MET A 1 -7.59 -33.02 43.28
CA MET A 1 -6.51 -32.02 43.16
C MET A 1 -6.04 -32.04 41.72
N GLY A 2 -6.67 -31.22 40.86
CA GLY A 2 -6.34 -31.12 39.44
C GLY A 2 -5.46 -29.91 39.20
N ALA A 3 -4.32 -30.11 38.52
CA ALA A 3 -3.50 -29.02 38.01
C ALA A 3 -4.02 -28.60 36.63
N PRO A 4 -4.14 -27.29 36.36
CA PRO A 4 -4.95 -26.78 35.26
C PRO A 4 -4.29 -26.95 33.89
N ALA A 5 -5.17 -26.98 32.89
CA ALA A 5 -4.90 -27.13 31.48
C ALA A 5 -3.88 -26.10 30.96
N ARG A 6 -2.95 -26.57 30.13
CA ARG A 6 -2.08 -25.72 29.32
C ARG A 6 -2.92 -25.10 28.20
N GLU A 7 -3.40 -23.89 28.43
CA GLU A 7 -3.96 -23.05 27.39
C GLU A 7 -2.80 -22.63 26.48
N THR A 8 -2.76 -23.23 25.30
CA THR A 8 -1.83 -22.83 24.24
C THR A 8 -2.53 -21.71 23.51
N GLU A 9 -2.40 -20.49 24.04
CA GLU A 9 -2.85 -19.28 23.35
C GLU A 9 -2.04 -19.16 22.07
N THR A 10 -2.67 -19.50 20.96
CA THR A 10 -2.25 -19.08 19.62
C THR A 10 -2.38 -17.55 19.60
N GLU A 11 -1.38 -16.87 20.16
CA GLU A 11 -1.14 -15.46 19.91
C GLU A 11 -0.95 -15.35 18.40
N THR A 12 -2.05 -15.02 17.72
CA THR A 12 -2.04 -14.45 16.40
C THR A 12 -1.40 -13.09 16.58
N LYS A 13 -0.06 -13.10 16.69
CA LYS A 13 0.79 -11.93 16.67
C LYS A 13 0.43 -11.25 15.36
N THR A 14 -0.47 -10.29 15.46
CA THR A 14 -0.73 -9.32 14.42
C THR A 14 0.51 -8.46 14.48
N GLU A 15 1.59 -9.03 13.95
CA GLU A 15 2.84 -8.37 13.70
C GLU A 15 2.42 -7.30 12.70
N THR A 16 2.11 -6.12 13.25
CA THR A 16 2.14 -4.87 12.52
C THR A 16 3.62 -4.72 12.20
N GLN A 17 4.07 -5.54 11.23
CA GLN A 17 5.30 -5.37 10.52
C GLN A 17 5.25 -3.91 10.17
N THR A 18 6.26 -3.19 10.64
CA THR A 18 6.50 -1.82 10.24
C THR A 18 6.81 -1.87 8.75
N GLN A 19 5.79 -2.14 7.92
CA GLN A 19 5.80 -1.83 6.51
C GLN A 19 6.14 -0.37 6.52
N THR A 20 7.36 -0.09 6.07
CA THR A 20 7.91 1.24 5.99
C THR A 20 6.79 2.15 5.50
N GLN A 21 6.45 3.21 6.24
CA GLN A 21 5.37 4.15 5.92
C GLN A 21 5.20 4.46 4.40
N PRO A 22 6.28 4.57 3.57
CA PRO A 22 6.12 4.66 2.11
C PRO A 22 5.44 3.47 1.42
N GLU A 23 5.69 2.22 1.82
CA GLU A 23 5.04 1.04 1.23
C GLU A 23 3.54 1.03 1.54
N GLN A 24 3.16 1.30 2.79
CA GLN A 24 1.75 1.35 3.19
C GLN A 24 1.00 2.49 2.48
N ALA A 25 1.60 3.69 2.42
CA ALA A 25 1.02 4.82 1.68
C ALA A 25 0.83 4.48 0.19
N GLN A 26 1.80 3.77 -0.41
CA GLN A 26 1.72 3.35 -1.80
C GLN A 26 0.64 2.28 -2.02
N ALA A 27 0.50 1.32 -1.10
CA ALA A 27 -0.53 0.29 -1.17
C ALA A 27 -1.95 0.86 -1.05
N VAL A 28 -2.15 1.84 -0.16
CA VAL A 28 -3.41 2.58 -0.03
C VAL A 28 -3.74 3.31 -1.34
N LEU A 29 -2.77 4.01 -1.94
CA LEU A 29 -2.98 4.70 -3.22
C LEU A 29 -3.40 3.73 -4.35
N VAL A 30 -2.79 2.54 -4.42
CA VAL A 30 -3.19 1.52 -5.39
C VAL A 30 -4.64 1.10 -5.17
N ALA A 31 -5.05 0.82 -3.93
CA ALA A 31 -6.42 0.43 -3.61
C ALA A 31 -7.44 1.54 -3.93
N GLU A 32 -7.11 2.80 -3.63
CA GLU A 32 -7.96 3.95 -3.98
C GLU A 32 -8.15 4.09 -5.49
N LEU A 33 -7.10 3.87 -6.28
CA LEU A 33 -7.17 3.94 -7.75
C LEU A 33 -7.93 2.75 -8.35
N GLU A 34 -7.83 1.56 -7.76
CA GLU A 34 -8.58 0.35 -8.17
C GLU A 34 -10.08 0.47 -7.89
N ALA A 35 -10.46 1.18 -6.82
CA ALA A 35 -11.86 1.42 -6.48
C ALA A 35 -12.57 2.41 -7.42
N LEU A 36 -11.83 3.13 -8.27
CA LEU A 36 -12.40 4.06 -9.23
C LEU A 36 -13.09 3.33 -10.38
N ARG A 37 -14.11 3.97 -10.98
CA ARG A 37 -14.76 3.42 -12.17
C ARG A 37 -13.76 3.28 -13.33
N PRO A 38 -13.89 2.26 -14.19
CA PRO A 38 -13.14 2.18 -15.43
C PRO A 38 -13.27 3.47 -16.25
N GLY A 39 -12.15 4.00 -16.74
CA GLY A 39 -12.11 5.25 -17.49
C GLY A 39 -12.18 6.53 -16.64
N ALA A 40 -12.19 6.43 -15.30
CA ALA A 40 -12.05 7.58 -14.43
C ALA A 40 -10.76 8.36 -14.72
N ARG A 41 -10.76 9.66 -14.40
CA ARG A 41 -9.62 10.54 -14.58
C ARG A 41 -9.27 11.18 -13.25
N VAL A 42 -7.98 11.27 -12.96
CA VAL A 42 -7.44 11.81 -11.71
C VAL A 42 -6.53 12.99 -11.99
N TYR A 43 -6.41 13.90 -11.01
CA TYR A 43 -5.49 15.02 -11.05
C TYR A 43 -4.24 14.67 -10.26
N ARG A 44 -3.11 14.57 -10.95
CA ARG A 44 -1.81 14.32 -10.33
C ARG A 44 -1.04 15.62 -10.22
N ARG A 45 -0.56 15.94 -9.04
CA ARG A 45 0.34 17.08 -8.83
C ARG A 45 1.70 16.79 -9.48
N ILE A 46 2.25 17.75 -10.23
CA ILE A 46 3.58 17.66 -10.81
C ILE A 46 4.48 18.80 -10.33
N GLY A 47 5.71 18.47 -9.95
CA GLY A 47 6.72 19.43 -9.49
C GLY A 47 6.42 20.08 -8.12
N ARG A 48 7.17 21.14 -7.79
CA ARG A 48 7.07 21.86 -6.51
C ARG A 48 5.96 22.93 -6.46
N GLY A 49 5.18 23.11 -7.53
CA GLY A 49 4.08 24.09 -7.61
C GLY A 49 2.69 23.50 -7.34
N ALA A 50 1.65 24.28 -7.64
CA ALA A 50 0.23 23.84 -7.64
C ALA A 50 -0.23 23.42 -9.05
N VAL A 51 0.65 22.78 -9.81
CA VAL A 51 0.32 22.29 -11.16
C VAL A 51 -0.23 20.88 -11.05
N PHE A 52 -1.42 20.67 -11.60
CA PHE A 52 -2.10 19.39 -11.63
C PHE A 52 -2.34 18.97 -13.08
N VAL A 53 -1.98 17.74 -13.42
CA VAL A 53 -2.22 17.16 -14.75
C VAL A 53 -3.33 16.14 -14.64
N ARG A 54 -4.29 16.21 -15.57
CA ARG A 54 -5.40 15.27 -15.67
C ARG A 54 -4.96 14.02 -16.44
N THR A 55 -4.83 12.90 -15.75
CA THR A 55 -4.46 11.60 -16.35
C THR A 55 -5.58 10.58 -16.22
N ALA A 56 -5.51 9.48 -16.98
CA ALA A 56 -6.41 8.35 -16.77
C ALA A 56 -6.06 7.65 -15.45
N ALA A 57 -7.08 7.22 -14.71
CA ALA A 57 -6.88 6.47 -13.46
C ALA A 57 -6.10 5.17 -13.69
N GLY A 58 -6.28 4.53 -14.85
CA GLY A 58 -5.53 3.33 -15.24
C GLY A 58 -4.02 3.58 -15.39
N ASP A 59 -3.63 4.70 -15.99
CA ASP A 59 -2.22 5.07 -16.12
C ASP A 59 -1.61 5.38 -14.74
N ALA A 60 -2.34 6.12 -13.90
CA ALA A 60 -1.93 6.40 -12.52
C ALA A 60 -1.81 5.11 -11.68
N LEU A 61 -2.72 4.15 -11.88
CA LEU A 61 -2.68 2.85 -11.20
C LEU A 61 -1.46 2.03 -11.63
N ALA A 62 -1.13 2.01 -12.91
CA ALA A 62 0.05 1.32 -13.43
C ALA A 62 1.35 1.89 -12.82
N GLU A 63 1.46 3.23 -12.78
CA GLU A 63 2.58 3.90 -12.11
C GLU A 63 2.63 3.59 -10.61
N ALA A 64 1.48 3.59 -9.93
CA ALA A 64 1.40 3.33 -8.51
C ALA A 64 1.85 1.89 -8.16
N ARG A 65 1.43 0.90 -8.96
CA ARG A 65 1.86 -0.49 -8.82
C ARG A 65 3.37 -0.66 -9.07
N ALA A 66 3.91 0.01 -10.09
CA ALA A 66 5.35 0.01 -10.34
C ALA A 66 6.14 0.64 -9.18
N GLY A 67 5.61 1.71 -8.56
CA GLY A 67 6.17 2.31 -7.35
C GLY A 67 6.20 1.34 -6.18
N LEU A 68 5.10 0.59 -5.95
CA LEU A 68 5.02 -0.42 -4.89
C LEU A 68 6.01 -1.56 -5.12
N GLY A 69 6.13 -2.04 -6.38
CA GLY A 69 7.12 -3.05 -6.77
C GLY A 69 8.55 -2.63 -6.42
N ARG A 70 8.94 -1.40 -6.81
CA ARG A 70 10.26 -0.85 -6.46
C ARG A 70 10.51 -0.71 -4.96
N LEU A 71 9.49 -0.34 -4.18
CA LEU A 71 9.60 -0.25 -2.72
C LEU A 71 9.82 -1.64 -2.09
N ARG A 72 9.10 -2.65 -2.58
CA ARG A 72 9.26 -4.04 -2.12
C ARG A 72 10.61 -4.62 -2.52
N GLU A 73 11.04 -4.41 -3.76
CA GLU A 73 12.37 -4.85 -4.22
C GLU A 73 13.48 -4.14 -3.45
N GLY A 74 13.34 -2.84 -3.20
CA GLY A 74 14.27 -2.06 -2.37
C GLY A 74 14.28 -2.46 -0.89
N ALA A 75 13.16 -2.93 -0.35
CA ALA A 75 13.04 -3.44 1.02
C ALA A 75 13.55 -4.89 1.17
N ALA A 76 13.44 -5.71 0.12
CA ALA A 76 13.94 -7.08 0.08
C ALA A 76 15.43 -7.19 -0.27
N GLY A 77 16.02 -6.10 -0.79
CA GLY A 77 17.40 -6.02 -1.27
C GLY A 77 18.30 -5.10 -0.44
N ARG A 78 18.33 -5.29 0.88
CA ARG A 78 19.46 -4.96 1.77
C ARG A 78 19.54 -5.92 2.94
#